data_AF-A0A5B8V0R0-F1
#
_entry.id   AF-A0A5B8V0R0-F1
#
_cell.length_a   1.000
_cell.length_b   1.000
_cell.length_c   1.000
_cell.angle_alpha   90.00
_cell.angle_beta   90.00
_cell.angle_gamma   90.00
#
_symmetry.space_group_name_H-M   'P 1'
#
loop_
_entity.id
_entity.type
_entity.pdbx_description
1 polymer ?
#
loop_
_entity_poly.entity_id
_entity_poly.type
_entity_poly.pdbx_seq_one_letter_code
_entity_poly.pdbx_strand_id
1 'polypeptide(L)'
;MDSSTLLQTLLVLHISGFVTLAGTVVADTAIYSRVKKQLLTDKGKASVMLDGSGLFPVLIRISAIVVIVTGMGMVGIVHAFTDMLWFRLKMLMVLGIIINGAIVGRSLMAKLRSLLSADIANNAETERIQRKLNVMYIVQLILFLIVFTLSVFKF
;
A
#
# COMPACT_ATOMS: atom_id res chain seq x y z
N MET A 1 32.92 -5.95 -3.45
CA MET A 1 31.60 -6.48 -3.85
C MET A 1 31.40 -6.03 -5.28
N ASP A 2 31.22 -6.97 -6.20
CA ASP A 2 31.20 -6.67 -7.63
C ASP A 2 29.84 -6.09 -8.04
N SER A 3 29.81 -5.30 -9.11
CA SER A 3 28.59 -4.60 -9.58
C SER A 3 27.42 -5.56 -9.85
N SER A 4 27.72 -6.79 -10.27
CA SER A 4 26.74 -7.86 -10.49
C SER A 4 26.10 -8.35 -9.17
N THR A 5 26.90 -8.57 -8.13
CA THR A 5 26.44 -8.99 -6.80
C THR A 5 25.60 -7.89 -6.14
N LEU A 6 26.00 -6.63 -6.30
CA LEU A 6 25.23 -5.49 -5.81
C LEU A 6 23.87 -5.39 -6.52
N LEU A 7 23.83 -5.55 -7.84
CA LEU A 7 22.59 -5.54 -8.61
C LEU A 7 21.62 -6.64 -8.17
N GLN A 8 22.11 -7.88 -8.03
CA GLN A 8 21.30 -9.01 -7.55
C GLN A 8 20.76 -8.77 -6.14
N THR A 9 21.57 -8.22 -5.25
CA THR A 9 21.16 -7.90 -3.88
C THR A 9 20.05 -6.85 -3.87
N LEU A 10 20.19 -5.79 -4.68
CA LEU A 10 19.16 -4.76 -4.81
C LEU A 10 17.88 -5.30 -5.41
N LEU A 11 17.96 -6.21 -6.38
CA LEU A 11 16.81 -6.85 -7.01
C LEU A 11 16.04 -7.72 -6.02
N VAL A 12 16.73 -8.55 -5.24
CA VAL A 12 16.11 -9.37 -4.19
C VAL A 12 15.46 -8.48 -3.14
N LEU A 13 16.15 -7.43 -2.68
CA LEU A 13 15.61 -6.51 -1.69
C LEU A 13 14.41 -5.71 -2.23
N HIS A 14 14.42 -5.34 -3.52
CA HIS A 14 13.32 -4.65 -4.18
C HIS A 14 12.06 -5.53 -4.26
N ILE A 15 12.21 -6.77 -4.73
CA ILE A 15 11.09 -7.72 -4.81
C ILE A 15 10.56 -8.02 -3.41
N SER A 16 11.45 -8.24 -2.44
CA SER A 16 11.06 -8.51 -1.06
C SER A 16 10.27 -7.34 -0.47
N GLY A 17 10.76 -6.11 -0.62
CA GLY A 17 10.05 -4.90 -0.21
C GLY A 17 8.69 -4.77 -0.90
N PHE A 18 8.60 -5.09 -2.19
CA PHE A 18 7.35 -5.01 -2.94
C PHE A 18 6.33 -6.06 -2.50
N VAL A 19 6.76 -7.30 -2.27
CA VAL A 19 5.91 -8.39 -1.73
C VAL A 19 5.43 -8.05 -0.33
N THR A 20 6.30 -7.53 0.55
CA THR A 20 5.89 -7.06 1.88
C THR A 20 4.87 -5.92 1.78
N LEU A 21 5.08 -4.96 0.89
CA LEU A 21 4.14 -3.85 0.66
C LEU A 21 2.76 -4.38 0.23
N ALA A 22 2.74 -5.27 -0.76
CA ALA A 22 1.51 -5.89 -1.26
C ALA A 22 0.79 -6.70 -0.18
N GLY A 23 1.53 -7.56 0.53
CA GLY A 23 0.98 -8.38 1.62
C GLY A 23 0.41 -7.55 2.77
N THR A 24 1.08 -6.45 3.11
CA THR A 24 0.61 -5.52 4.15
C THR A 24 -0.71 -4.87 3.74
N VAL A 25 -0.86 -4.46 2.48
CA VAL A 25 -2.09 -3.86 1.97
C VAL A 25 -3.23 -4.87 1.90
N VAL A 26 -2.95 -6.11 1.53
CA VAL A 26 -3.94 -7.21 1.56
C VAL A 26 -4.41 -7.46 3.00
N ALA A 27 -3.49 -7.52 3.96
CA ALA A 27 -3.81 -7.70 5.37
C ALA A 27 -4.66 -6.53 5.92
N ASP A 28 -4.28 -5.29 5.58
CA ASP A 28 -5.02 -4.09 5.96
C ASP A 28 -6.44 -4.07 5.38
N THR A 29 -6.59 -4.46 4.10
CA THR A 29 -7.90 -4.60 3.44
C THR A 29 -8.77 -5.66 4.12
N ALA A 30 -8.17 -6.79 4.51
CA ALA A 30 -8.88 -7.87 5.21
C ALA A 30 -9.37 -7.43 6.59
N ILE A 31 -8.54 -6.68 7.33
CA ILE A 31 -8.93 -6.12 8.64
C ILE A 31 -9.99 -5.05 8.48
N TYR A 32 -9.85 -4.14 7.51
CA TYR A 32 -10.87 -3.14 7.20
C TYR A 32 -12.22 -3.79 6.86
N SER A 33 -12.22 -4.87 6.09
CA SER A 33 -13.44 -5.62 5.76
C SER A 33 -14.12 -6.21 7.00
N ARG A 34 -13.33 -6.65 7.99
CA ARG A 34 -13.86 -7.12 9.29
C ARG A 34 -14.38 -5.96 10.14
N VAL A 35 -13.61 -4.87 10.24
CA VAL A 35 -14.00 -3.64 10.96
C VAL A 35 -15.32 -3.11 10.42
N LYS A 36 -15.50 -3.08 9.09
CA LYS A 36 -16.73 -2.62 8.44
C LYS A 36 -17.94 -3.46 8.86
N LYS A 37 -17.81 -4.78 8.92
CA LYS A 37 -18.88 -5.67 9.40
C LYS A 37 -19.19 -5.41 10.87
N GLN A 38 -18.14 -5.25 11.69
CA GLN A 38 -18.29 -5.03 13.13
C GLN A 38 -18.88 -3.65 13.46
N LEU A 39 -18.65 -2.64 12.62
CA LEU A 39 -19.20 -1.29 12.78
C LEU A 39 -20.73 -1.28 12.85
N LEU A 40 -21.39 -2.25 12.19
CA LEU A 40 -22.85 -2.38 12.15
C LEU A 40 -23.42 -3.09 13.38
N THR A 41 -22.59 -3.81 14.14
CA THR A 41 -23.03 -4.65 15.27
C THR A 41 -22.52 -4.13 16.61
N ASP A 42 -21.27 -3.65 16.66
CA ASP A 42 -20.61 -3.19 17.88
C ASP A 42 -19.49 -2.19 17.54
N LYS A 43 -19.78 -0.89 17.71
CA LYS A 43 -18.83 0.21 17.46
C LYS A 43 -17.59 0.11 18.37
N GLY A 44 -17.72 -0.40 19.59
CA GLY A 44 -16.62 -0.52 20.54
C GLY A 44 -15.60 -1.55 20.10
N LYS A 45 -16.04 -2.74 19.69
CA LYS A 45 -15.17 -3.77 19.10
C LYS A 45 -14.51 -3.31 17.81
N ALA A 46 -15.22 -2.56 16.97
CA ALA A 46 -14.67 -2.02 15.74
C ALA A 46 -13.52 -1.01 16.00
N SER A 47 -13.64 -0.18 17.04
CA SER A 47 -12.58 0.75 17.45
C SER A 47 -11.31 0.02 17.92
N VAL A 48 -11.46 -1.03 18.74
CA VAL A 48 -10.31 -1.83 19.21
C VAL A 48 -9.59 -2.54 18.05
N MET A 49 -10.34 -3.06 17.06
CA MET A 49 -9.75 -3.64 15.86
C MET A 49 -9.02 -2.62 14.98
N LEU A 50 -9.53 -1.38 14.90
CA LEU A 50 -8.85 -0.27 14.22
C LEU A 50 -7.55 0.11 14.95
N ASP A 51 -7.53 0.10 16.27
CA ASP A 51 -6.31 0.41 17.04
C ASP A 51 -5.21 -0.64 16.81
N GLY A 52 -5.60 -1.92 16.68
CA GLY A 52 -4.69 -3.01 16.31
C GLY A 52 -4.07 -2.89 14.91
N SER A 53 -4.66 -2.08 14.01
CA SER A 53 -4.16 -1.84 12.66
C SER A 53 -3.02 -0.80 12.60
N GLY A 54 -2.65 -0.19 13.73
CA GLY A 54 -1.65 0.89 13.82
C GLY A 54 -0.24 0.52 13.32
N LEU A 55 0.08 -0.76 13.19
CA LEU A 55 1.37 -1.23 12.66
C LEU A 55 1.44 -1.23 11.13
N PHE A 56 0.32 -1.40 10.41
CA PHE A 56 0.34 -1.48 8.94
C PHE A 56 0.85 -0.20 8.27
N PRO A 57 0.50 1.02 8.72
CA PRO A 57 1.08 2.23 8.16
C PRO A 57 2.60 2.29 8.27
N VAL A 58 3.17 1.73 9.34
CA VAL A 58 4.63 1.66 9.54
C VAL A 58 5.25 0.66 8.56
N LEU A 59 4.67 -0.54 8.45
CA LEU A 59 5.11 -1.55 7.49
C LEU A 59 5.04 -1.04 6.05
N ILE A 60 3.92 -0.43 5.66
CA ILE A 60 3.75 0.19 4.33
C ILE A 60 4.85 1.22 4.06
N ARG A 61 5.16 2.08 5.04
CA ARG A 61 6.21 3.11 4.89
C ARG A 61 7.59 2.49 4.73
N ILE A 62 7.95 1.51 5.56
CA ILE A 62 9.25 0.84 5.49
C ILE A 62 9.39 0.14 4.14
N SER A 63 8.40 -0.65 3.75
CA SER A 63 8.41 -1.36 2.46
C SER A 63 8.47 -0.39 1.28
N ALA A 64 7.75 0.73 1.34
CA ALA A 64 7.83 1.78 0.32
C ALA A 64 9.23 2.37 0.19
N ILE A 65 9.89 2.70 1.31
CA ILE A 65 11.26 3.23 1.30
C ILE A 65 12.22 2.19 0.69
N VAL A 66 12.12 0.93 1.12
CA VAL A 66 12.96 -0.15 0.60
C VAL A 66 12.79 -0.27 -0.92
N VAL A 67 11.57 -0.29 -1.42
CA VAL A 67 11.26 -0.42 -2.86
C VAL A 67 11.80 0.78 -3.66
N ILE A 68 11.64 2.00 -3.15
CA ILE A 68 12.13 3.21 -3.82
C ILE A 68 13.67 3.23 -3.86
N VAL A 69 14.33 3.04 -2.71
CA VAL A 69 15.79 3.11 -2.59
C VAL A 69 16.45 2.03 -3.46
N THR A 70 15.93 0.80 -3.40
CA THR A 70 16.45 -0.30 -4.23
C THR A 70 16.17 -0.09 -5.72
N GLY A 71 14.99 0.43 -6.06
CA GLY A 71 14.63 0.79 -7.43
C GLY A 71 15.57 1.83 -8.01
N MET A 72 15.85 2.90 -7.27
CA MET A 72 16.81 3.94 -7.67
C MET A 72 18.25 3.40 -7.72
N GLY A 73 18.62 2.50 -6.80
CA GLY A 73 19.94 1.86 -6.80
C GLY A 73 20.20 1.04 -8.07
N MET A 74 19.25 0.22 -8.49
CA MET A 74 19.38 -0.59 -9.72
C MET A 74 19.56 0.28 -10.96
N VAL A 75 18.84 1.41 -11.02
CA VAL A 75 18.93 2.39 -12.10
C VAL A 75 20.30 3.06 -12.17
N GLY A 76 20.82 3.46 -11.01
CA GLY A 76 22.11 4.12 -10.92
C GLY A 76 23.25 3.22 -11.40
N ILE A 77 23.15 1.91 -11.18
CA ILE A 77 24.18 0.93 -11.59
C ILE A 77 24.10 0.61 -13.08
N VAL A 78 22.90 0.44 -13.62
CA VAL A 78 22.71 -0.01 -15.01
C VAL A 78 22.95 1.12 -16.02
N HIS A 79 22.93 2.40 -15.59
CA HIS A 79 23.12 3.60 -16.43
C HIS A 79 22.24 3.70 -17.70
N ALA A 80 21.37 2.72 -17.97
CA ALA A 80 20.48 2.64 -19.14
C ALA A 80 19.02 2.96 -18.79
N PHE A 81 18.81 4.02 -18.00
CA PHE A 81 17.47 4.43 -17.56
C PHE A 81 16.54 4.84 -18.72
N THR A 82 17.11 5.13 -19.88
CA THR A 82 16.41 5.51 -21.11
C THR A 82 15.87 4.32 -21.90
N ASP A 83 16.53 3.15 -21.86
CA ASP A 83 16.13 1.99 -22.67
C ASP A 83 15.08 1.09 -21.97
N MET A 84 14.94 1.23 -20.65
CA MET A 84 14.00 0.42 -19.85
C MET A 84 12.67 1.15 -19.61
N LEU A 85 11.94 1.49 -20.69
CA LEU A 85 10.59 2.07 -20.62
C LEU A 85 9.66 1.31 -19.66
N TRP A 86 9.77 -0.01 -19.64
CA TRP A 86 8.98 -0.90 -18.79
C TRP A 86 9.29 -0.76 -17.31
N PHE A 87 10.57 -0.61 -16.96
CA PHE A 87 10.98 -0.35 -15.58
C PHE A 87 10.43 0.98 -15.08
N ARG A 88 10.46 2.03 -15.92
CA ARG A 88 9.94 3.35 -15.58
C ARG A 88 8.43 3.34 -15.34
N LEU A 89 7.67 2.66 -16.21
CA LEU A 89 6.22 2.51 -16.03
C LEU A 89 5.88 1.75 -14.75
N LYS A 90 6.59 0.64 -14.48
CA LYS A 90 6.44 -0.14 -13.25
C LYS A 90 6.70 0.73 -12.01
N MET A 91 7.81 1.49 -12.01
CA MET A 91 8.16 2.37 -10.89
C MET A 91 7.11 3.48 -10.68
N LEU A 92 6.59 4.08 -11.75
CA LEU A 92 5.52 5.07 -11.65
C LEU A 92 4.24 4.48 -11.06
N MET A 93 3.87 3.26 -11.46
CA MET A 93 2.72 2.55 -10.87
C MET A 93 2.92 2.26 -9.38
N VAL A 94 4.10 1.78 -9.00
CA VAL A 94 4.47 1.52 -7.59
C VAL A 94 4.43 2.81 -6.77
N LEU A 95 4.98 3.91 -7.29
CA LEU A 95 4.88 5.23 -6.66
C LEU A 95 3.41 5.66 -6.51
N GLY A 96 2.59 5.48 -7.55
CA GLY A 96 1.15 5.75 -7.49
C GLY A 96 0.43 4.95 -6.40
N ILE A 97 0.75 3.66 -6.25
CA ILE A 97 0.25 2.80 -5.17
C ILE A 97 0.64 3.38 -3.80
N ILE A 98 1.92 3.72 -3.61
CA ILE A 98 2.45 4.24 -2.34
C ILE A 98 1.76 5.56 -2.00
N ILE A 99 1.65 6.49 -2.95
CA ILE A 99 1.02 7.80 -2.74
C ILE A 99 -0.47 7.62 -2.39
N ASN A 100 -1.19 6.79 -3.16
CA ASN A 100 -2.60 6.55 -2.92
C ASN A 100 -2.84 5.93 -1.53
N GLY A 101 -2.09 4.89 -1.17
CA GLY A 101 -2.22 4.23 0.13
C GLY A 101 -1.79 5.12 1.31
N ALA A 102 -0.61 5.74 1.22
CA ALA A 102 -0.02 6.47 2.34
C ALA A 102 -0.68 7.84 2.60
N ILE A 103 -1.16 8.52 1.56
CA ILE A 103 -1.75 9.86 1.68
C ILE A 103 -3.28 9.75 1.75
N VAL A 104 -3.90 9.15 0.74
CA VAL A 104 -5.37 9.11 0.63
C VAL A 104 -5.95 8.16 1.68
N GLY A 105 -5.43 6.93 1.77
CA GLY A 105 -5.91 5.93 2.74
C GLY A 105 -5.79 6.39 4.18
N ARG A 106 -4.64 6.94 4.55
CA ARG A 106 -4.40 7.45 5.91
C ARG A 106 -5.36 8.57 6.29
N SER A 107 -5.58 9.53 5.39
CA SER A 107 -6.49 10.65 5.67
C SER A 107 -7.94 10.19 5.85
N LEU A 108 -8.40 9.23 5.05
CA LEU A 108 -9.74 8.66 5.14
C LEU A 108 -9.92 7.83 6.41
N MET A 109 -8.92 7.04 6.79
CA MET A 109 -8.97 6.20 7.98
C MET A 109 -8.89 7.02 9.28
N ALA A 110 -8.08 8.09 9.29
CA ALA A 110 -8.06 9.06 10.40
C ALA A 110 -9.41 9.77 10.57
N LYS A 111 -10.06 10.17 9.46
CA LYS A 111 -11.41 10.74 9.50
C LYS A 111 -12.44 9.74 10.02
N LEU A 112 -12.37 8.48 9.58
CA LEU A 112 -13.27 7.43 10.07
C LEU A 112 -13.12 7.23 11.60
N ARG A 113 -11.87 7.22 12.10
CA ARG A 113 -11.60 7.08 13.54
C ARG A 113 -12.14 8.27 14.34
N SER A 114 -11.96 9.49 13.82
CA SER A 114 -12.49 10.72 14.44
C SER A 114 -14.02 10.73 14.52
N LEU A 115 -14.71 10.23 13.48
CA LEU A 115 -16.18 10.14 13.47
C LEU A 115 -16.69 9.08 14.44
N LEU A 116 -15.97 7.96 14.58
CA LEU A 116 -16.31 6.93 15.56
C LEU A 116 -16.12 7.39 17.01
N SER A 117 -15.02 8.10 17.30
CA SER A 117 -14.70 8.55 18.66
C SER A 117 -15.60 9.67 19.15
N ALA A 118 -16.11 10.50 18.24
CA ALA A 118 -16.94 11.64 18.60
C ALA A 118 -18.43 11.27 18.81
N ASP A 119 -18.81 10.01 18.54
CA ASP A 119 -20.20 9.52 18.46
C ASP A 119 -21.15 10.47 17.70
N ILE A 120 -20.60 11.24 16.75
CA ILE A 120 -21.37 12.09 15.87
C ILE A 120 -22.06 11.14 14.90
N ALA A 121 -23.34 10.87 15.15
CA ALA A 121 -24.19 9.98 14.37
C ALA A 121 -24.51 10.55 12.97
N ASN A 122 -23.50 10.97 12.22
CA ASN A 122 -23.65 11.36 10.83
C ASN A 122 -23.42 10.13 9.94
N ASN A 123 -24.43 9.27 9.89
CA ASN A 123 -24.42 8.01 9.15
C ASN A 123 -24.07 8.23 7.65
N ALA A 124 -24.51 9.36 7.08
CA ALA A 124 -24.23 9.72 5.69
C ALA A 124 -22.73 9.99 5.42
N GLU A 125 -22.03 10.67 6.34
CA GLU A 125 -20.59 10.91 6.20
C GLU A 125 -19.77 9.64 6.40
N THR A 126 -20.17 8.81 7.36
CA THR A 126 -19.55 7.51 7.62
C THR A 126 -19.63 6.60 6.38
N GLU A 127 -20.81 6.48 5.77
CA GLU A 127 -20.99 5.71 4.53
C GLU A 127 -20.17 6.26 3.37
N ARG A 128 -20.10 7.59 3.21
CA ARG A 128 -19.31 8.23 2.15
C ARG A 128 -17.82 7.93 2.30
N ILE A 129 -17.29 7.98 3.53
CA ILE A 129 -15.89 7.64 3.82
C ILE A 129 -15.65 6.15 3.58
N GLN A 130 -16.57 5.28 3.99
CA GLN A 130 -16.46 3.84 3.72
C GLN A 130 -16.42 3.51 2.23
N ARG A 131 -17.28 4.14 1.41
CA ARG A 131 -17.23 3.96 -0.05
C ARG A 131 -15.88 4.38 -0.62
N LYS A 132 -15.33 5.52 -0.20
CA LYS A 132 -14.01 6.00 -0.65
C LYS A 132 -12.89 5.05 -0.26
N LEU A 133 -12.89 4.55 0.98
CA LEU A 133 -11.92 3.53 1.43
C LEU A 133 -12.03 2.25 0.62
N ASN A 134 -13.24 1.79 0.34
CA ASN A 134 -13.44 0.57 -0.46
C ASN A 134 -12.92 0.74 -1.90
N VAL A 135 -13.23 1.87 -2.56
CA VAL A 135 -12.70 2.18 -3.89
C VAL A 135 -11.18 2.27 -3.86
N MET A 136 -10.59 2.90 -2.85
CA MET A 136 -9.15 3.00 -2.70
C MET A 136 -8.50 1.61 -2.60
N TYR A 137 -8.99 0.73 -1.71
CA TYR A 137 -8.45 -0.63 -1.57
C TYR A 137 -8.60 -1.45 -2.85
N ILE A 138 -9.75 -1.36 -3.54
CA ILE A 138 -9.98 -2.04 -4.82
C ILE A 138 -8.99 -1.56 -5.87
N VAL A 139 -8.84 -0.24 -6.04
CA VAL A 139 -7.88 0.34 -6.99
C VAL A 139 -6.45 -0.09 -6.64
N GLN A 140 -6.10 -0.09 -5.36
CA GLN A 140 -4.77 -0.48 -4.90
C GLN A 140 -4.47 -1.96 -5.17
N LEU A 141 -5.43 -2.85 -4.92
CA LEU A 141 -5.31 -4.28 -5.23
C LEU A 141 -5.19 -4.52 -6.74
N ILE A 142 -5.98 -3.83 -7.55
CA ILE A 142 -5.90 -3.91 -9.02
C ILE A 142 -4.52 -3.44 -9.50
N LEU A 143 -4.01 -2.31 -8.98
CA LEU A 143 -2.68 -1.82 -9.33
C LEU A 143 -1.58 -2.81 -8.92
N PHE A 144 -1.67 -3.41 -7.73
CA PHE A 144 -0.74 -4.46 -7.32
C PHE A 144 -0.79 -5.66 -8.26
N LEU A 145 -1.98 -6.12 -8.62
CA LEU A 145 -2.15 -7.23 -9.56
C LEU A 145 -1.50 -6.92 -10.90
N ILE A 146 -1.76 -5.72 -11.46
CA ILE A 146 -1.15 -5.28 -12.73
C ILE A 146 0.37 -5.25 -12.62
N VAL A 147 0.93 -4.65 -11.56
CA VAL A 147 2.39 -4.59 -11.37
C VAL A 147 2.99 -5.99 -11.20
N PHE A 148 2.30 -6.89 -10.51
CA PHE A 148 2.75 -8.27 -10.32
C PHE A 148 2.74 -9.05 -11.64
N THR A 149 1.64 -8.97 -12.40
CA THR A 149 1.53 -9.57 -13.73
C THR A 149 2.58 -9.02 -14.70
N LEU A 150 2.77 -7.69 -14.73
CA LEU A 150 3.82 -7.05 -15.55
C LEU A 150 5.23 -7.50 -15.14
N SER A 151 5.44 -7.82 -13.87
CA SER A 151 6.73 -8.35 -13.41
C SER A 151 6.99 -9.74 -13.98
N VAL A 152 6.00 -10.63 -14.02
CA VAL A 152 6.18 -12.01 -14.52
C VAL A 152 6.50 -12.05 -16.01
N PHE A 153 5.85 -11.21 -16.83
CA PHE A 153 6.02 -11.25 -18.28
C PHE A 153 7.27 -10.53 -18.81
N LYS A 154 7.96 -9.72 -17.98
CA LYS A 154 9.04 -8.85 -18.42
C LYS A 154 10.15 -8.66 -17.38
N PHE A 155 10.59 -9.78 -16.79
CA PHE A 155 11.84 -9.85 -16.05
C PHE A 155 13.02 -10.15 -16.97
#